data_AF-A0A3B4Y5P4-F1
#
_entry.id   AF-A0A3B4Y5P4-F1
#
_cell.length_a   1.000
_cell.length_b   1.000
_cell.length_c   1.000
_cell.angle_alpha   90.00
_cell.angle_beta   90.00
_cell.angle_gamma   90.00
#
_symmetry.space_group_name_H-M   'P 1'
#
loop_
_entity.id
_entity.type
_entity.pdbx_description
1 polymer ?
#
loop_
_entity_poly.entity_id
_entity_poly.type
_entity_poly.pdbx_seq_one_letter_code
_entity_poly.pdbx_strand_id
1 'polypeptide(L)'
;MRFCVRPESPATCRPRLKSNLKKKFQFVFEGIAKAGNPTLLNQIYTELYITEGGTGEVNDEHEVRQIETASRKPVRPETTIRQEDIFKASPGRDGPIRTVMTKGVAGIGKTVLTQKFTLDWAEDKANQDIQFTFPFTFRELNVLKERKFSLVELVHHFFTETKEAGVCRFDQFQVVFIFDGLDECRLPLDFHNTEILTDSTSVDVLLTNLIRGKLLPSARLWITTRPAAASQIPPECLGSVLVPQCLCVECSRERNVLTVEQIVQSLHVCLFHSVFDE
;
A
#
# COMPACT_ATOMS: atom_id res chain seq x y z
N MET A 1 20.60 22.63 -4.35
CA MET A 1 21.21 21.83 -5.43
C MET A 1 22.72 21.65 -5.21
N ARG A 2 23.17 20.58 -4.55
CA ARG A 2 24.60 20.21 -4.49
C ARG A 2 24.86 19.03 -5.43
N PHE A 3 25.90 19.20 -6.23
CA PHE A 3 26.55 18.29 -7.19
C PHE A 3 26.17 16.81 -7.08
N CYS A 4 25.43 16.29 -8.08
CA CYS A 4 25.37 14.86 -8.34
C CYS A 4 26.73 14.42 -8.88
N VAL A 5 27.47 13.63 -8.11
CA VAL A 5 28.66 12.91 -8.61
C VAL A 5 28.18 11.97 -9.71
N ARG A 6 28.96 11.86 -10.81
CA ARG A 6 28.59 11.14 -12.04
C ARG A 6 27.87 9.82 -11.71
N PRO A 7 26.60 9.63 -12.13
CA PRO A 7 25.83 8.46 -11.75
C PRO A 7 26.47 7.20 -12.35
N GLU A 8 26.60 6.14 -11.56
CA GLU A 8 26.53 4.81 -12.15
C GLU A 8 25.16 4.74 -12.86
N SER A 9 25.15 4.31 -14.12
CA SER A 9 23.95 4.45 -14.95
C SER A 9 22.69 3.90 -14.24
N PRO A 10 21.49 4.51 -14.41
CA PRO A 10 20.24 3.99 -13.87
C PRO A 10 20.01 2.48 -14.17
N ALA A 11 20.66 1.97 -15.22
CA ALA A 11 20.67 0.56 -15.60
C ALA A 11 21.24 -0.37 -14.52
N THR A 12 22.17 0.08 -13.68
CA THR A 12 22.76 -0.75 -12.60
C THR A 12 21.97 -0.64 -11.30
N CYS A 13 21.30 0.50 -11.05
CA CYS A 13 20.50 0.74 -9.84
C CYS A 13 19.26 -0.15 -9.79
N ARG A 14 18.49 -0.18 -10.87
CA ARG A 14 17.18 -0.86 -10.90
C ARG A 14 17.28 -2.35 -10.59
N PRO A 15 18.23 -3.13 -11.18
CA PRO A 15 18.39 -4.54 -10.84
C PRO A 15 18.76 -4.78 -9.37
N ARG A 16 19.62 -3.93 -8.77
CA ARG A 16 19.98 -4.04 -7.35
C ARG A 16 18.76 -3.79 -6.45
N LEU A 17 18.00 -2.74 -6.73
CA LEU A 17 16.76 -2.43 -6.01
C LEU A 17 15.75 -3.57 -6.11
N LYS A 18 15.50 -4.08 -7.33
CA LYS A 18 14.63 -5.25 -7.52
C LYS A 18 15.13 -6.47 -6.73
N SER A 19 16.43 -6.76 -6.77
CA SER A 19 17.00 -7.88 -6.01
C SER A 19 16.82 -7.73 -4.49
N ASN A 20 17.00 -6.52 -3.95
CA ASN A 20 16.83 -6.26 -2.52
C ASN A 20 15.37 -6.38 -2.10
N LEU A 21 14.46 -5.80 -2.87
CA LEU A 21 13.03 -5.87 -2.62
C LEU A 21 12.49 -7.29 -2.77
N LYS A 22 12.97 -8.05 -3.76
CA LYS A 22 12.69 -9.48 -3.89
C LYS A 22 13.10 -10.22 -2.62
N LYS A 23 14.35 -10.06 -2.16
CA LYS A 23 14.81 -10.70 -0.90
C LYS A 23 13.97 -10.29 0.32
N LYS A 24 13.55 -9.02 0.39
CA LYS A 24 12.75 -8.48 1.51
C LYS A 24 11.34 -9.09 1.56
N PHE A 25 10.70 -9.31 0.42
CA PHE A 25 9.28 -9.71 0.36
C PHE A 25 9.02 -11.11 -0.20
N GLN A 26 10.05 -11.85 -0.59
CA GLN A 26 9.93 -13.21 -1.08
C GLN A 26 9.40 -14.17 -0.01
N PHE A 27 9.63 -13.88 1.27
CA PHE A 27 9.26 -14.73 2.40
C PHE A 27 8.30 -14.04 3.35
N VAL A 28 7.34 -14.79 3.87
CA VAL A 28 6.45 -14.39 4.97
C VAL A 28 6.78 -15.22 6.19
N PHE A 29 6.76 -14.61 7.37
CA PHE A 29 6.92 -15.32 8.64
C PHE A 29 5.55 -15.65 9.22
N GLU A 30 5.26 -16.92 9.38
CA GLU A 30 4.07 -17.41 10.07
C GLU A 30 4.27 -17.31 11.59
N GLY A 31 3.46 -16.49 12.27
CA GLY A 31 3.32 -16.52 13.73
C GLY A 31 4.51 -16.00 14.57
N ILE A 32 4.33 -16.06 15.90
CA ILE A 32 5.27 -15.53 16.90
C ILE A 32 6.53 -16.41 16.92
N ALA A 33 7.61 -15.90 16.31
CA ALA A 33 9.01 -16.17 16.65
C ALA A 33 9.30 -17.56 17.28
N LYS A 34 9.04 -18.65 16.55
CA LYS A 34 9.61 -19.96 16.84
C LYS A 34 9.95 -20.66 15.52
N ALA A 35 11.23 -20.55 15.13
CA ALA A 35 11.95 -21.54 14.32
C ALA A 35 11.18 -22.25 13.17
N GLY A 36 10.32 -21.54 12.43
CA GLY A 36 9.66 -22.05 11.24
C GLY A 36 10.49 -21.77 9.99
N ASN A 37 10.47 -22.68 9.02
CA ASN A 37 11.07 -22.43 7.70
C ASN A 37 10.32 -21.27 7.02
N PRO A 38 11.02 -20.34 6.36
CA PRO A 38 10.36 -19.22 5.70
C PRO A 38 9.53 -19.72 4.49
N THR A 39 8.23 -19.43 4.47
CA THR A 39 7.32 -19.79 3.37
C THR A 39 7.37 -18.74 2.26
N LEU A 40 7.37 -19.16 0.99
CA LEU A 40 7.39 -18.24 -0.15
C LEU A 40 6.03 -17.55 -0.30
N LEU A 41 6.02 -16.21 -0.36
CA LEU A 41 4.79 -15.43 -0.53
C LEU A 41 3.98 -15.88 -1.75
N ASN A 42 4.66 -16.13 -2.88
CA ASN A 42 4.00 -16.57 -4.12
C ASN A 42 3.31 -17.95 -4.00
N GLN A 43 3.67 -18.78 -3.03
CA GLN A 43 3.06 -20.10 -2.84
C GLN A 43 1.77 -20.05 -1.99
N ILE A 44 1.65 -19.03 -1.14
CA ILE A 44 0.54 -18.87 -0.20
C ILE A 44 -0.37 -17.69 -0.55
N TYR A 45 0.01 -16.87 -1.52
CA TYR A 45 -0.76 -15.69 -1.89
C TYR A 45 -2.04 -16.09 -2.64
N THR A 46 -3.17 -15.78 -2.02
CA THR A 46 -4.49 -15.81 -2.65
C THR A 46 -4.86 -14.40 -3.10
N GLU A 47 -5.32 -14.25 -4.35
CA GLU A 47 -5.74 -12.96 -4.88
C GLU A 47 -6.92 -12.41 -4.07
N LEU A 48 -6.76 -11.19 -3.57
CA LEU A 48 -7.82 -10.50 -2.84
C LEU A 48 -8.81 -9.91 -3.83
N TYR A 49 -10.10 -10.06 -3.54
CA TYR A 49 -11.14 -9.37 -4.29
C TYR A 49 -11.17 -7.90 -3.89
N ILE A 50 -10.81 -7.01 -4.81
CA ILE A 50 -10.72 -5.57 -4.53
C ILE A 50 -11.76 -4.84 -5.35
N THR A 51 -12.48 -3.94 -4.69
CA THR A 51 -13.56 -3.15 -5.27
C THR A 51 -13.32 -1.67 -5.05
N GLU A 52 -13.87 -0.83 -5.92
CA GLU A 52 -13.84 0.61 -5.74
C GLU A 52 -14.81 1.01 -4.62
N GLY A 53 -14.28 1.66 -3.58
CA GLY A 53 -15.03 2.24 -2.49
C GLY A 53 -15.42 3.69 -2.79
N GLY A 54 -16.57 4.12 -2.29
CA GLY A 54 -16.96 5.53 -2.34
C GLY A 54 -15.97 6.42 -1.59
N THR A 55 -15.72 7.61 -2.15
CA THR A 55 -14.83 8.64 -1.55
C THR A 55 -15.47 9.37 -0.36
N GLY A 56 -16.79 9.27 -0.18
CA GLY A 56 -17.55 10.04 0.83
C GLY A 56 -17.96 9.29 2.10
N GLU A 57 -17.79 7.97 2.18
CA GLU A 57 -18.24 7.20 3.35
C GLU A 57 -17.11 7.00 4.36
N VAL A 58 -17.08 7.89 5.36
CA VAL A 58 -16.42 7.69 6.65
C VAL A 58 -17.38 6.83 7.48
N ASN A 59 -17.30 5.50 7.33
CA ASN A 59 -18.05 4.61 8.21
C ASN A 59 -17.23 4.40 9.49
N ASP A 60 -17.52 5.20 10.53
CA ASP A 60 -16.90 5.11 11.86
C ASP A 60 -17.51 3.98 12.73
N GLU A 61 -18.31 3.10 12.13
CA GLU A 61 -18.82 1.92 12.82
C GLU A 61 -17.71 0.95 13.24
N HIS A 62 -17.95 0.21 14.34
CA HIS A 62 -17.07 -0.86 14.80
C HIS A 62 -16.72 -1.84 13.66
N GLU A 63 -15.46 -2.34 13.63
CA GLU A 63 -14.96 -3.26 12.60
C GLU A 63 -15.91 -4.44 12.33
N VAL A 64 -16.58 -4.94 13.38
CA VAL A 64 -17.61 -6.00 13.32
C VAL A 64 -18.81 -5.61 12.44
N ARG A 65 -19.36 -4.41 12.60
CA ARG A 65 -20.50 -3.93 11.81
C ARG A 65 -20.13 -3.67 10.35
N GLN A 66 -18.88 -3.30 10.08
CA GLN A 66 -18.39 -3.13 8.71
C GLN A 66 -18.32 -4.48 7.98
N ILE A 67 -17.88 -5.53 8.68
CA ILE A 67 -17.90 -6.91 8.16
C ILE A 67 -19.34 -7.35 7.87
N GLU A 68 -20.27 -7.13 8.82
CA GLU A 68 -21.69 -7.47 8.63
C GLU A 68 -22.34 -6.71 7.47
N THR A 69 -22.00 -5.43 7.30
CA THR A 69 -22.57 -4.60 6.23
C THR A 69 -22.04 -5.04 4.87
N ALA A 70 -20.75 -5.39 4.78
CA ALA A 70 -20.16 -5.93 3.56
C ALA A 70 -20.78 -7.29 3.18
N SER A 71 -21.05 -8.18 4.14
CA SER A 71 -21.64 -9.49 3.87
C SER A 71 -23.12 -9.43 3.44
N ARG A 72 -23.84 -8.37 3.82
CA ARG A 72 -25.26 -8.17 3.47
C ARG A 72 -25.48 -7.42 2.16
N LYS A 73 -24.44 -6.85 1.53
CA LYS A 73 -24.61 -6.13 0.26
C LYS A 73 -24.97 -7.14 -0.85
N PRO A 74 -26.07 -6.93 -1.59
CA PRO A 74 -26.38 -7.76 -2.74
C PRO A 74 -25.25 -7.65 -3.76
N VAL A 75 -24.86 -8.79 -4.35
CA VAL A 75 -23.83 -8.89 -5.41
C VAL A 75 -24.30 -8.09 -6.62
N ARG A 76 -24.02 -6.78 -6.61
CA ARG A 76 -23.99 -5.98 -7.83
C ARG A 76 -22.76 -6.43 -8.62
N PRO A 77 -22.75 -6.31 -9.96
CA PRO A 77 -21.51 -6.46 -10.72
C PRO A 77 -20.56 -5.33 -10.33
N GLU A 78 -19.82 -5.53 -9.24
CA GLU A 78 -18.73 -4.67 -8.82
C GLU A 78 -17.53 -4.98 -9.73
N THR A 79 -16.86 -3.94 -10.23
CA THR A 79 -15.67 -4.10 -11.05
C THR A 79 -14.52 -4.57 -10.17
N THR A 80 -14.14 -5.84 -10.28
CA THR A 80 -12.94 -6.38 -9.62
C THR A 80 -11.72 -5.68 -10.18
N ILE A 81 -10.92 -5.07 -9.30
CA ILE A 81 -9.67 -4.43 -9.67
C ILE A 81 -8.53 -5.39 -9.34
N ARG A 82 -7.82 -5.87 -10.37
CA ARG A 82 -6.62 -6.67 -10.16
C ARG A 82 -5.50 -5.78 -9.63
N GLN A 83 -4.57 -6.36 -8.87
CA GLN A 83 -3.41 -5.65 -8.32
C GLN A 83 -2.62 -4.84 -9.38
N GLU A 84 -2.50 -5.40 -10.58
CA GLU A 84 -1.82 -4.78 -11.74
C GLU A 84 -2.59 -3.61 -12.38
N ASP A 85 -3.86 -3.42 -12.00
CA ASP A 85 -4.75 -2.39 -12.54
C ASP A 85 -5.00 -1.25 -11.54
N ILE A 86 -4.41 -1.30 -10.35
CA ILE A 86 -4.66 -0.37 -9.24
C ILE A 86 -4.50 1.11 -9.61
N PHE A 87 -3.58 1.43 -10.53
CA PHE A 87 -3.34 2.81 -10.98
C PHE A 87 -3.93 3.13 -12.36
N LYS A 88 -4.59 2.17 -13.00
CA LYS A 88 -5.22 2.39 -14.30
C LYS A 88 -6.49 3.22 -14.14
N ALA A 89 -6.87 3.93 -15.20
CA ALA A 89 -8.08 4.75 -15.17
C ALA A 89 -9.32 3.87 -14.94
N SER A 90 -10.22 4.30 -14.06
CA SER A 90 -11.56 3.70 -13.96
C SER A 90 -12.40 4.06 -15.19
N PRO A 91 -13.40 3.24 -15.55
CA PRO A 91 -14.27 3.52 -16.69
C PRO A 91 -14.95 4.90 -16.53
N GLY A 92 -14.65 5.84 -17.44
CA GLY A 92 -15.21 7.20 -17.43
C GLY A 92 -14.30 8.31 -16.86
N ARG A 93 -13.07 7.99 -16.45
CA ARG A 93 -12.07 8.98 -16.02
C ARG A 93 -10.97 9.14 -17.08
N ASP A 94 -10.65 10.39 -17.44
CA ASP A 94 -9.51 10.68 -18.31
C ASP A 94 -8.21 10.68 -17.50
N GLY A 95 -7.35 9.68 -17.74
CA GLY A 95 -5.98 9.61 -17.24
C GLY A 95 -5.76 8.70 -16.01
N PRO A 96 -4.51 8.31 -15.75
CA PRO A 96 -4.15 7.37 -14.69
C PRO A 96 -4.42 7.95 -13.29
N ILE A 97 -4.62 7.05 -12.32
CA ILE A 97 -4.86 7.42 -10.92
C ILE A 97 -3.51 7.75 -10.27
N ARG A 98 -3.39 8.97 -9.72
CA ARG A 98 -2.19 9.39 -8.97
C ARG A 98 -2.12 8.72 -7.61
N THR A 99 -3.15 8.89 -6.79
CA THR A 99 -3.16 8.44 -5.39
C THR A 99 -4.30 7.46 -5.19
N VAL A 100 -3.96 6.27 -4.69
CA VAL A 100 -4.91 5.22 -4.31
C VAL A 100 -4.84 5.02 -2.80
N MET A 101 -6.00 4.96 -2.15
CA MET A 101 -6.10 4.51 -0.76
C MET A 101 -6.79 3.16 -0.69
N THR A 102 -6.15 2.14 -0.12
CA THR A 102 -6.80 0.87 0.20
C THR A 102 -7.18 0.84 1.68
N LYS A 103 -8.49 0.87 1.97
CA LYS A 103 -9.02 0.80 3.34
C LYS A 103 -9.71 -0.54 3.61
N GLY A 104 -9.47 -1.10 4.78
CA GLY A 104 -10.09 -2.37 5.20
C GLY A 104 -9.71 -2.75 6.63
N VAL A 105 -10.44 -3.70 7.24
CA VAL A 105 -10.23 -4.12 8.63
C VAL A 105 -8.84 -4.73 8.86
N ALA A 106 -8.44 -4.88 10.13
CA ALA A 106 -7.21 -5.59 10.48
C ALA A 106 -7.24 -7.04 9.97
N GLY A 107 -6.08 -7.59 9.60
CA GLY A 107 -5.98 -8.97 9.14
C GLY A 107 -6.46 -9.27 7.71
N ILE A 108 -7.17 -8.35 7.03
CA ILE A 108 -7.68 -8.55 5.66
C ILE A 108 -6.59 -8.67 4.55
N GLY A 109 -5.31 -8.60 4.92
CA GLY A 109 -4.21 -8.79 3.96
C GLY A 109 -3.72 -7.54 3.21
N LYS A 110 -4.05 -6.31 3.66
CA LYS A 110 -3.57 -5.06 3.01
C LYS A 110 -2.05 -4.98 2.85
N THR A 111 -1.30 -5.33 3.90
CA THR A 111 0.17 -5.36 3.85
C THR A 111 0.69 -6.47 2.93
N VAL A 112 0.06 -7.65 2.95
CA VAL A 112 0.45 -8.75 2.06
C VAL A 112 0.22 -8.36 0.58
N LEU A 113 -0.85 -7.61 0.30
CA LEU A 113 -1.15 -7.10 -1.04
C LEU A 113 -0.07 -6.13 -1.55
N THR A 114 0.40 -5.18 -0.73
CA THR A 114 1.47 -4.24 -1.14
C THR A 114 2.82 -4.93 -1.29
N GLN A 115 3.09 -5.93 -0.45
CA GLN A 115 4.27 -6.79 -0.57
C GLN A 115 4.23 -7.61 -1.86
N LYS A 116 3.09 -8.21 -2.19
CA LYS A 116 2.90 -8.98 -3.43
C LYS A 116 3.08 -8.11 -4.68
N PHE A 117 2.51 -6.91 -4.70
CA PHE A 117 2.74 -5.94 -5.77
C PHE A 117 4.22 -5.65 -5.98
N THR A 118 4.94 -5.40 -4.88
CA THR A 118 6.37 -5.10 -4.95
C THR A 118 7.19 -6.30 -5.41
N LEU A 119 6.84 -7.50 -4.94
CA LEU A 119 7.48 -8.75 -5.35
C LEU A 119 7.28 -9.03 -6.83
N ASP A 120 6.05 -8.91 -7.34
CA ASP A 120 5.75 -9.12 -8.77
C ASP A 120 6.47 -8.11 -9.67
N TRP A 121 6.57 -6.84 -9.23
CA TRP A 121 7.36 -5.84 -9.93
C TRP A 121 8.86 -6.18 -9.95
N ALA A 122 9.38 -6.65 -8.81
CA ALA A 122 10.78 -7.04 -8.65
C ALA A 122 11.16 -8.34 -9.40
N GLU A 123 10.19 -9.23 -9.62
CA GLU A 123 10.35 -10.47 -10.40
C GLU A 123 10.02 -10.30 -11.90
N ASP A 124 9.84 -9.06 -12.35
CA ASP A 124 9.51 -8.73 -13.75
C ASP A 124 8.16 -9.31 -14.24
N LYS A 125 7.25 -9.66 -13.32
CA LYS A 125 5.95 -10.29 -13.63
C LYS A 125 4.86 -9.29 -14.01
N ALA A 126 4.83 -8.12 -13.37
CA ALA A 126 3.78 -7.13 -13.56
C ALA A 126 4.31 -5.69 -13.40
N ASN A 127 3.53 -4.70 -13.87
CA ASN A 127 3.79 -3.26 -13.69
C ASN A 127 5.15 -2.78 -14.21
N GLN A 128 5.62 -3.29 -15.36
CA GLN A 128 6.92 -2.93 -15.94
C GLN A 128 6.96 -1.54 -16.59
N ASP A 129 5.83 -0.83 -16.64
CA ASP A 129 5.78 0.61 -16.88
C ASP A 129 6.40 1.44 -15.74
N ILE A 130 6.50 0.87 -14.54
CA ILE A 130 7.10 1.50 -13.36
C ILE A 130 8.62 1.28 -13.35
N GLN A 131 9.39 2.36 -13.26
CA GLN A 131 10.85 2.32 -13.20
C GLN A 131 11.38 2.12 -11.77
N PHE A 132 10.70 2.67 -10.76
CA PHE A 132 11.07 2.54 -9.36
C PHE A 132 9.84 2.37 -8.46
N THR A 133 9.94 1.44 -7.49
CA THR A 133 8.93 1.24 -6.44
C THR A 133 9.62 1.38 -5.08
N PHE A 134 9.09 2.25 -4.23
CA PHE A 134 9.61 2.53 -2.89
C PHE A 134 8.54 2.27 -1.83
N PRO A 135 8.53 1.07 -1.22
CA PRO A 135 7.64 0.78 -0.12
C PRO A 135 8.19 1.27 1.22
N PHE A 136 7.37 2.05 1.93
CA PHE A 136 7.60 2.55 3.27
C PHE A 136 6.45 2.11 4.17
N THR A 137 6.76 1.76 5.41
CA THR A 137 5.75 1.65 6.47
C THR A 137 5.68 2.95 7.26
N PHE A 138 4.49 3.36 7.73
CA PHE A 138 4.41 4.50 8.64
C PHE A 138 5.15 4.25 9.95
N ARG A 139 5.31 2.99 10.39
CA ARG A 139 6.18 2.63 11.51
C ARG A 139 7.63 3.05 11.29
N GLU A 140 8.20 2.73 10.14
CA GLU A 140 9.56 3.12 9.76
C GLU A 140 9.68 4.66 9.66
N LEU A 141 8.68 5.33 9.10
CA LEU A 141 8.68 6.80 8.95
C LEU A 141 8.56 7.53 10.29
N ASN A 142 7.78 6.99 11.24
CA ASN A 142 7.63 7.55 12.59
C ASN A 142 8.98 7.64 13.35
N VAL A 143 9.92 6.73 13.09
CA VAL A 143 11.26 6.75 13.70
C VAL A 143 12.05 7.99 13.28
N LEU A 144 11.71 8.59 12.13
CA LEU A 144 12.42 9.72 11.53
C LEU A 144 11.79 11.09 11.83
N LYS A 145 10.73 11.14 12.65
CA LYS A 145 9.95 12.36 12.89
C LYS A 145 10.75 13.60 13.33
N GLU A 146 11.85 13.41 14.07
CA GLU A 146 12.70 14.51 14.58
C GLU A 146 13.82 14.90 13.61
N ARG A 147 13.88 14.28 12.43
CA ARG A 147 14.93 14.49 11.42
C ARG A 147 14.36 15.22 10.22
N LYS A 148 15.23 15.98 9.55
CA LYS A 148 14.89 16.66 8.30
C LYS A 148 15.50 15.95 7.10
N PHE A 149 14.72 15.87 6.02
CA PHE A 149 15.08 15.22 4.78
C PHE A 149 14.52 15.99 3.59
N SER A 150 15.26 16.03 2.49
CA SER A 150 14.66 16.14 1.15
C SER A 150 14.11 14.78 0.72
N LEU A 151 13.25 14.74 -0.32
CA LEU A 151 12.72 13.46 -0.84
C LEU A 151 13.85 12.50 -1.26
N VAL A 152 14.91 13.06 -1.86
CA VAL A 152 16.07 12.26 -2.28
C VAL A 152 16.79 11.66 -1.08
N GLU A 153 17.05 12.47 -0.05
CA GLU A 153 17.70 11.99 1.18
C GLU A 153 16.85 10.95 1.91
N LEU A 154 15.52 11.09 1.91
CA LEU A 154 14.60 10.13 2.52
C LEU A 154 14.67 8.79 1.77
N VAL A 155 14.61 8.80 0.44
CA VAL A 155 14.74 7.57 -0.37
C VAL A 155 16.11 6.93 -0.17
N HIS A 156 17.19 7.72 -0.20
CA HIS A 156 18.55 7.24 0.03
C HIS A 156 18.75 6.63 1.42
N HIS A 157 17.98 7.07 2.41
CA HIS A 157 18.05 6.54 3.77
C HIS A 157 17.55 5.10 3.86
N PHE A 158 16.49 4.76 3.13
CA PHE A 158 15.88 3.42 3.12
C PHE A 158 16.38 2.52 1.99
N PHE A 159 16.83 3.11 0.89
CA PHE A 159 17.24 2.40 -0.33
C PHE A 159 18.65 2.86 -0.73
N THR A 160 19.66 2.38 -0.02
CA THR A 160 21.06 2.83 -0.18
C THR A 160 21.61 2.58 -1.58
N GLU A 161 21.10 1.58 -2.31
CA GLU A 161 21.43 1.30 -3.71
C GLU A 161 21.13 2.50 -4.63
N THR A 162 20.11 3.32 -4.31
CA THR A 162 19.79 4.52 -5.08
C THR A 162 20.80 5.64 -4.82
N LYS A 163 21.37 5.69 -3.61
CA LYS A 163 22.44 6.61 -3.23
C LYS A 163 23.76 6.20 -3.90
N GLU A 164 24.10 4.91 -3.84
CA GLU A 164 25.30 4.34 -4.46
C GLU A 164 25.31 4.56 -5.97
N ALA A 165 24.15 4.40 -6.62
CA ALA A 165 24.01 4.66 -8.05
C ALA A 165 23.94 6.16 -8.41
N GLY A 166 23.95 7.07 -7.43
CA GLY A 166 23.89 8.52 -7.66
C GLY A 166 22.54 9.01 -8.20
N VAL A 167 21.45 8.27 -7.96
CA VAL A 167 20.11 8.66 -8.39
C VAL A 167 19.64 9.85 -7.55
N CYS A 168 19.65 11.04 -8.12
CA CYS A 168 19.31 12.29 -7.44
C CYS A 168 18.04 12.98 -8.00
N ARG A 169 17.40 12.40 -9.02
CA ARG A 169 16.26 12.99 -9.74
C ARG A 169 15.16 11.97 -9.99
N PHE A 170 14.12 11.99 -9.18
CA PHE A 170 12.98 11.08 -9.32
C PHE A 170 11.89 11.60 -10.27
N ASP A 171 11.95 12.88 -10.63
CA ASP A 171 11.01 13.56 -11.55
C ASP A 171 11.09 13.05 -12.99
N GLN A 172 12.21 12.42 -13.35
CA GLN A 172 12.45 11.85 -14.68
C GLN A 172 11.96 10.40 -14.83
N PHE A 173 11.42 9.81 -13.75
CA PHE A 173 11.06 8.40 -13.73
C PHE A 173 9.58 8.20 -13.39
N GLN A 174 9.00 7.11 -13.90
CA GLN A 174 7.74 6.61 -13.37
C GLN A 174 8.01 5.92 -12.02
N VAL A 175 7.68 6.61 -10.93
CA VAL A 175 7.92 6.15 -9.55
C VAL A 175 6.59 5.84 -8.87
N VAL A 176 6.60 4.77 -8.07
CA VAL A 176 5.53 4.45 -7.13
C VAL A 176 6.04 4.49 -5.70
N PHE A 177 5.36 5.25 -4.85
CA PHE A 177 5.55 5.22 -3.40
C PHE A 177 4.41 4.44 -2.77
N ILE A 178 4.74 3.45 -1.96
CA ILE A 178 3.75 2.71 -1.19
C ILE A 178 3.92 3.10 0.28
N PHE A 179 2.85 3.56 0.92
CA PHE A 179 2.81 3.93 2.33
C PHE A 179 1.86 2.98 3.07
N ASP A 180 2.44 1.96 3.69
CA ASP A 180 1.68 0.93 4.39
C ASP A 180 1.39 1.33 5.85
N GLY A 181 0.14 1.19 6.28
CA GLY A 181 -0.27 1.33 7.67
C GLY A 181 -0.48 2.77 8.16
N LEU A 182 -1.23 3.60 7.42
CA LEU A 182 -1.57 4.97 7.86
C LEU A 182 -2.26 5.01 9.23
N ASP A 183 -2.97 3.94 9.62
CA ASP A 183 -3.54 3.79 10.97
C ASP A 183 -2.49 3.80 12.09
N GLU A 184 -1.22 3.67 11.74
CA GLU A 184 -0.08 3.70 12.66
C GLU A 184 0.74 4.99 12.53
N CYS A 185 0.32 5.92 11.68
CA CYS A 185 0.96 7.22 11.49
C CYS A 185 0.89 8.05 12.77
N ARG A 186 2.03 8.60 13.18
CA ARG A 186 2.15 9.53 14.32
C ARG A 186 2.70 10.89 13.89
N LEU A 187 2.84 11.08 12.58
CA LEU A 187 3.32 12.32 11.97
C LEU A 187 2.14 13.29 11.84
N PRO A 188 2.28 14.56 12.23
CA PRO A 188 1.20 15.54 12.11
C PRO A 188 1.05 16.00 10.64
N LEU A 189 0.24 15.29 9.85
CA LEU A 189 0.02 15.60 8.44
C LEU A 189 -0.94 16.81 8.28
N ASP A 190 -0.41 18.02 8.15
CA ASP A 190 -1.22 19.24 7.96
C ASP A 190 -1.45 19.54 6.47
N PHE A 191 -2.61 19.14 5.95
CA PHE A 191 -2.96 19.38 4.54
C PHE A 191 -3.40 20.81 4.19
N HIS A 192 -3.65 21.66 5.19
CA HIS A 192 -4.18 23.01 4.99
C HIS A 192 -3.08 24.08 4.99
N ASN A 193 -2.17 24.03 5.97
CA ASN A 193 -1.19 25.11 6.19
C ASN A 193 0.22 24.77 5.73
N THR A 194 0.45 23.58 5.18
CA THR A 194 1.77 23.17 4.74
C THR A 194 2.27 23.99 3.54
N GLU A 195 3.45 24.59 3.69
CA GLU A 195 4.18 25.34 2.66
C GLU A 195 4.66 24.43 1.50
N ILE A 196 4.78 25.03 0.30
CA ILE A 196 5.30 24.35 -0.89
C ILE A 196 6.82 24.25 -0.79
N LEU A 197 7.36 23.05 -0.96
CA LEU A 197 8.76 22.74 -0.69
C LEU A 197 9.72 22.97 -1.85
N THR A 198 10.92 23.43 -1.51
CA THR A 198 12.11 23.42 -2.38
C THR A 198 13.32 22.70 -1.78
N ASP A 199 13.39 22.49 -0.45
CA ASP A 199 14.56 21.96 0.26
C ASP A 199 14.18 20.97 1.40
N SER A 200 15.18 20.50 2.16
CA SER A 200 15.03 19.53 3.25
C SER A 200 14.12 20.04 4.39
N THR A 201 13.14 19.22 4.78
CA THR A 201 12.08 19.56 5.74
C THR A 201 11.75 18.36 6.64
N SER A 202 10.83 18.50 7.59
CA SER A 202 10.35 17.39 8.41
C SER A 202 9.59 16.35 7.57
N VAL A 203 9.55 15.10 8.04
CA VAL A 203 8.97 13.98 7.29
C VAL A 203 7.47 14.19 7.05
N ASP A 204 6.74 14.73 8.02
CA ASP A 204 5.31 15.07 7.90
C ASP A 204 5.03 16.07 6.77
N VAL A 205 5.80 17.16 6.70
CA VAL A 205 5.69 18.17 5.65
C VAL A 205 6.02 17.61 4.27
N LEU A 206 7.03 16.72 4.19
CA LEU A 206 7.42 16.04 2.95
C LEU A 206 6.32 15.10 2.43
N LEU A 207 5.78 14.26 3.31
CA LEU A 207 4.69 13.34 2.95
C LEU A 207 3.43 14.10 2.55
N THR A 208 3.07 15.15 3.29
CA THR A 208 1.92 16.00 2.98
C THR A 208 2.06 16.62 1.58
N ASN A 209 3.21 17.19 1.25
CA ASN A 209 3.45 17.76 -0.08
C ASN A 209 3.43 16.71 -1.20
N LEU A 210 3.93 15.50 -0.95
CA LEU A 210 3.88 14.40 -1.89
C LEU A 210 2.43 13.97 -2.15
N ILE A 211 1.64 13.78 -1.09
CA ILE A 211 0.23 13.37 -1.16
C ILE A 211 -0.62 14.44 -1.84
N ARG A 212 -0.41 15.72 -1.54
CA ARG A 212 -1.06 16.86 -2.22
C ARG A 212 -0.65 17.04 -3.69
N GLY A 213 0.37 16.29 -4.15
CA GLY A 213 0.90 16.44 -5.50
C GLY A 213 1.68 17.73 -5.75
N LYS A 214 2.10 18.44 -4.70
CA LYS A 214 2.98 19.61 -4.80
C LYS A 214 4.44 19.21 -4.95
N LEU A 215 4.81 18.07 -4.37
CA LEU A 215 6.10 17.43 -4.55
C LEU A 215 5.95 16.19 -5.45
N LEU A 216 6.81 16.09 -6.47
CA LEU A 216 6.84 15.02 -7.45
C LEU A 216 5.45 14.67 -8.06
N PRO A 217 4.86 15.59 -8.85
CA PRO A 217 3.49 15.47 -9.38
C PRO A 217 3.26 14.30 -10.36
N SER A 218 4.32 13.68 -10.88
CA SER A 218 4.25 12.50 -11.75
C SER A 218 4.24 11.15 -11.00
N ALA A 219 4.64 11.13 -9.73
CA ALA A 219 4.68 9.89 -8.94
C ALA A 219 3.26 9.34 -8.68
N ARG A 220 3.14 8.02 -8.57
CA ARG A 220 1.91 7.38 -8.08
C ARG A 220 2.09 6.99 -6.63
N LEU A 221 1.03 7.10 -5.84
CA LEU A 221 1.04 6.86 -4.40
C LEU A 221 0.00 5.80 -4.07
N TRP A 222 0.37 4.81 -3.27
CA TRP A 222 -0.57 3.83 -2.73
C TRP A 222 -0.47 3.81 -1.22
N ILE A 223 -1.57 4.17 -0.56
CA ILE A 223 -1.67 4.25 0.90
C ILE A 223 -2.57 3.13 1.38
N THR A 224 -2.15 2.35 2.38
CA THR A 224 -3.05 1.39 3.06
C THR A 224 -3.43 1.90 4.44
N THR A 225 -4.65 1.61 4.86
CA THR A 225 -5.15 2.08 6.16
C THR A 225 -6.29 1.23 6.69
N ARG A 226 -6.57 1.31 7.99
CA ARG A 226 -7.90 0.99 8.52
C ARG A 226 -8.89 2.11 8.21
N PRO A 227 -10.19 1.81 8.11
CA PRO A 227 -11.24 2.80 7.86
C PRO A 227 -11.19 4.00 8.82
N ALA A 228 -11.00 3.75 10.12
CA ALA A 228 -10.96 4.80 11.15
C ALA A 228 -9.84 5.84 10.97
N ALA A 229 -8.76 5.49 10.26
CA ALA A 229 -7.64 6.38 9.99
C ALA A 229 -7.68 6.99 8.57
N ALA A 230 -8.65 6.60 7.73
CA ALA A 230 -8.75 7.09 6.35
C ALA A 230 -8.97 8.61 6.28
N SER A 231 -9.69 9.17 7.26
CA SER A 231 -9.97 10.61 7.36
C SER A 231 -8.74 11.48 7.61
N GLN A 232 -7.58 10.90 7.94
CA GLN A 232 -6.33 11.64 8.03
C GLN A 232 -5.88 12.21 6.67
N ILE A 233 -6.34 11.63 5.55
CA ILE A 233 -6.06 12.14 4.21
C ILE A 233 -7.34 12.77 3.65
N PRO A 234 -7.32 14.05 3.25
CA PRO A 234 -8.47 14.69 2.64
C PRO A 234 -8.90 13.99 1.33
N PRO A 235 -10.20 13.79 1.08
CA PRO A 235 -10.70 13.11 -0.12
C PRO A 235 -10.22 13.74 -1.44
N GLU A 236 -10.00 15.05 -1.47
CA GLU A 236 -9.49 15.78 -2.63
C GLU A 236 -8.04 15.41 -3.02
N CYS A 237 -7.28 14.79 -2.10
CA CYS A 237 -5.95 14.28 -2.37
C CYS A 237 -5.96 12.86 -2.98
N LEU A 238 -7.12 12.20 -3.01
CA LEU A 238 -7.29 10.83 -3.47
C LEU A 238 -7.86 10.79 -4.89
N GLY A 239 -7.32 9.91 -5.72
CA GLY A 239 -7.85 9.64 -7.06
C GLY A 239 -8.82 8.45 -7.07
N SER A 240 -8.62 7.47 -6.19
CA SER A 240 -9.53 6.35 -5.95
C SER A 240 -9.35 5.78 -4.55
N VAL A 241 -10.42 5.15 -4.03
CA VAL A 241 -10.42 4.41 -2.77
C VAL A 241 -10.78 2.97 -3.10
N LEU A 242 -10.01 2.02 -2.58
CA LEU A 242 -10.18 0.59 -2.80
C LEU A 242 -10.52 -0.10 -1.48
N VAL A 243 -11.42 -1.09 -1.55
CA VAL A 243 -11.82 -1.90 -0.40
C VAL A 243 -11.57 -3.37 -0.75
N PRO A 244 -10.58 -4.02 -0.12
CA PRO A 244 -10.40 -5.46 -0.21
C PRO A 244 -11.55 -6.15 0.52
N GLN A 245 -12.11 -7.18 -0.09
CA GLN A 245 -13.15 -8.03 0.47
C GLN A 245 -12.56 -9.40 0.79
N CYS A 246 -12.90 -9.92 1.96
CA CYS A 246 -12.74 -11.35 2.22
C CYS A 246 -13.87 -12.08 1.47
N LEU A 247 -13.51 -12.82 0.44
CA LEU A 247 -14.40 -13.85 -0.10
C LEU A 247 -14.47 -14.97 0.94
N CYS A 248 -15.49 -14.95 1.79
CA CYS A 248 -15.92 -16.18 2.48
C CYS A 248 -16.56 -17.08 1.41
N VAL A 249 -15.75 -17.86 0.70
CA VAL A 249 -16.21 -18.75 -0.39
C VAL A 249 -17.31 -19.71 0.11
N GLU A 250 -17.29 -20.08 1.38
CA GLU A 250 -18.27 -21.02 1.98
C GLU A 250 -19.62 -20.39 2.38
N CYS A 251 -19.70 -19.07 2.60
CA CYS A 251 -20.95 -18.45 3.05
C CYS A 251 -21.95 -18.17 1.90
N SER A 252 -21.51 -18.32 0.64
CA SER A 252 -22.35 -18.02 -0.54
C SER A 252 -23.32 -19.15 -0.92
N ARG A 253 -23.17 -20.36 -0.35
CA ARG A 253 -24.01 -21.53 -0.69
C ARG A 253 -25.19 -21.78 0.24
N GLU A 254 -25.16 -21.28 1.47
CA GLU A 254 -26.27 -21.47 2.41
C GLU A 254 -26.92 -20.13 2.75
N ARG A 255 -28.17 -19.97 2.32
CA ARG A 255 -29.07 -18.85 2.69
C ARG A 255 -29.49 -18.94 4.17
N ASN A 256 -28.54 -19.13 5.07
CA ASN A 256 -28.77 -19.05 6.50
C ASN A 256 -27.96 -17.88 7.05
N VAL A 257 -28.67 -16.98 7.71
CA VAL A 257 -28.12 -15.80 8.40
C VAL A 257 -27.10 -16.30 9.42
N LEU A 258 -25.82 -16.33 9.06
CA LEU A 258 -24.76 -16.63 10.02
C LEU A 258 -24.75 -15.54 11.09
N THR A 259 -24.67 -15.94 12.35
CA THR A 259 -24.48 -14.98 13.45
C THR A 259 -23.10 -14.36 13.36
N VAL A 260 -22.93 -13.19 13.96
CA VAL A 260 -21.66 -12.43 13.97
C VAL A 260 -20.49 -13.28 14.46
N GLU A 261 -20.72 -14.12 15.47
CA GLU A 261 -19.74 -15.09 15.96
C GLU A 261 -19.37 -16.14 14.93
N GLN A 262 -20.34 -16.61 14.13
CA GLN A 262 -20.11 -17.57 13.05
C GLN A 262 -19.34 -16.94 11.88
N ILE A 263 -19.57 -15.67 11.55
CA ILE A 263 -18.77 -14.95 10.53
C ILE A 263 -17.35 -14.68 11.03
N VAL A 264 -17.17 -14.33 12.31
CA VAL A 264 -15.85 -14.16 12.93
C VAL A 264 -15.13 -15.51 13.02
N GLN A 265 -15.81 -16.60 13.35
CA GLN A 265 -15.26 -17.96 13.30
C GLN A 265 -14.97 -18.42 11.87
N SER A 266 -15.80 -18.07 10.88
CA SER A 266 -15.58 -18.37 9.46
C SER A 266 -14.49 -17.50 8.83
N LEU A 267 -14.27 -16.27 9.31
CA LEU A 267 -13.12 -15.42 8.96
C LEU A 267 -11.85 -15.90 9.67
N HIS A 268 -11.97 -16.40 10.90
CA HIS A 268 -10.92 -17.19 11.53
C HIS A 268 -10.64 -18.37 10.61
N VAL A 269 -11.62 -19.18 10.21
CA VAL A 269 -11.46 -20.31 9.27
C VAL A 269 -10.94 -19.88 7.89
N CYS A 270 -11.29 -18.75 7.30
CA CYS A 270 -10.72 -18.35 6.00
C CYS A 270 -9.27 -17.81 6.12
N LEU A 271 -8.85 -17.38 7.31
CA LEU A 271 -7.45 -17.04 7.64
C LEU A 271 -6.71 -18.20 8.33
N PHE A 272 -7.41 -19.24 8.81
CA PHE A 272 -6.90 -20.35 9.63
C PHE A 272 -7.12 -21.75 9.04
N HIS A 273 -7.88 -21.95 7.95
CA HIS A 273 -7.93 -23.23 7.22
C HIS A 273 -6.72 -23.41 6.29
N SER A 274 -5.73 -22.53 6.38
CA SER A 274 -4.34 -22.84 6.03
C SER A 274 -3.44 -23.01 7.26
N VAL A 275 -3.99 -23.11 8.49
CA VAL A 275 -3.24 -23.05 9.77
C VAL A 275 -3.61 -24.15 10.78
N PHE A 276 -4.66 -24.94 10.59
CA PHE A 276 -4.90 -26.13 11.44
C PHE A 276 -5.56 -27.25 10.63
N ASP A 277 -4.75 -28.16 10.10
CA ASP A 277 -5.08 -29.59 10.10
C ASP A 277 -3.78 -30.35 10.42
N GLU A 278 -3.84 -31.05 11.55
CA GLU A 278 -2.87 -31.93 12.25
C GLU A 278 -1.61 -31.34 12.90
#